data_AF-M0QG09-F1
#
_entry.id   AF-M0QG09-F1
#
_cell.length_a   1.000
_cell.length_b   1.000
_cell.length_c   1.000
_cell.angle_alpha   90.00
_cell.angle_beta   90.00
_cell.angle_gamma   90.00
#
_symmetry.space_group_name_H-M   'P 1'
#
loop_
_entity.id
_entity.type
_entity.pdbx_description
1 polymer ?
#
loop_
_entity_poly.entity_id
_entity_poly.type
_entity_poly.pdbx_seq_one_letter_code
_entity_poly.pdbx_strand_id
1 'polypeptide(L)'
;MRVGVYIDGFNLYYGSKFQCDGTPAGWRWLDLRALSAAVIAAQSGWGVPVVERVVYCTARISGRDNAVGAQEQEIYLRALAASGAVNVIEHGNYVSRTAVAPLATKDRKGRPVVARPGWPVMIKNGQGGDEPDAQFFVSVARREEKGSDVNVASHLLVDVMSHAVDAAVVISNDSDLKFPIAHVRGLVPVGLINPTKNYTAGGLSGAPTDGVGNHWWYQLQPADLFAAQLPDPVGNIRKPAPW
;
A
#
# COMPACT_ATOMS: atom_id res chain seq x y z
N MET A 1 -10.96 1.29 24.33
CA MET A 1 -11.11 0.35 23.19
C MET A 1 -9.72 0.05 22.62
N ARG A 2 -9.29 -1.21 22.57
CA ARG A 2 -7.99 -1.63 22.01
C ARG A 2 -8.09 -1.69 20.49
N VAL A 3 -7.28 -0.89 19.78
CA VAL A 3 -7.31 -0.79 18.32
C VAL A 3 -6.09 -1.47 17.71
N GLY A 4 -6.34 -2.39 16.78
CA GLY A 4 -5.32 -2.94 15.88
C GLY A 4 -5.24 -2.12 14.60
N VAL A 5 -4.04 -1.77 14.16
CA VAL A 5 -3.77 -1.03 12.93
C VAL A 5 -2.96 -1.90 11.97
N TYR A 6 -3.48 -2.11 10.77
CA TYR A 6 -2.90 -2.98 9.75
C TYR A 6 -2.59 -2.16 8.51
N ILE A 7 -1.31 -2.02 8.21
CA ILE A 7 -0.81 -1.06 7.24
C ILE A 7 -0.21 -1.82 6.06
N ASP A 8 -0.75 -1.53 4.87
CA ASP A 8 -0.14 -1.91 3.61
C ASP A 8 0.94 -0.89 3.25
N GLY A 9 2.20 -1.26 3.44
CA GLY A 9 3.34 -0.38 3.24
C GLY A 9 3.56 0.04 1.80
N PHE A 10 3.17 -0.79 0.83
CA PHE A 10 3.28 -0.44 -0.58
C PHE A 10 2.20 0.57 -0.96
N ASN A 11 0.95 0.30 -0.58
CA ASN A 11 -0.16 1.21 -0.82
C ASN A 11 0.04 2.56 -0.12
N LEU A 12 0.51 2.56 1.13
CA LEU A 12 0.87 3.77 1.87
C LEU A 12 1.99 4.55 1.17
N TYR A 13 3.12 3.92 0.83
CA TYR A 13 4.25 4.62 0.23
C TYR A 13 3.89 5.27 -1.11
N TYR A 14 3.27 4.52 -2.02
CA TYR A 14 2.92 5.05 -3.34
C TYR A 14 1.76 6.04 -3.27
N GLY A 15 0.77 5.78 -2.41
CA GLY A 15 -0.30 6.72 -2.11
C GLY A 15 0.25 8.07 -1.65
N SER A 16 1.06 8.06 -0.58
CA SER A 16 1.72 9.24 -0.04
C SER A 16 2.64 9.92 -1.05
N LYS A 17 3.41 9.17 -1.84
CA LYS A 17 4.27 9.73 -2.91
C LYS A 17 3.47 10.56 -3.89
N PHE A 18 2.32 10.05 -4.33
CA PHE A 18 1.47 10.80 -5.26
C PHE A 18 0.73 11.94 -4.54
N GLN A 19 0.30 11.75 -3.29
CA GLN A 19 -0.34 12.79 -2.48
C GLN A 19 0.57 14.00 -2.26
N CYS A 20 1.82 13.74 -1.91
CA CYS A 20 2.87 14.72 -1.63
C CYS A 20 3.63 15.20 -2.88
N ASP A 21 3.17 14.85 -4.09
CA ASP A 21 3.78 15.36 -5.31
C ASP A 21 3.68 16.90 -5.35
N GLY A 22 4.82 17.57 -5.56
CA GLY A 22 4.95 19.03 -5.47
C GLY A 22 5.09 19.61 -4.06
N THR A 23 5.12 18.79 -3.01
CA THR A 23 5.39 19.25 -1.62
C THR A 23 6.87 19.12 -1.25
N PRO A 24 7.35 19.77 -0.17
CA PRO A 24 8.72 19.62 0.30
C PRO A 24 9.09 18.16 0.63
N ALA A 25 10.38 17.85 0.63
CA ALA A 25 10.88 16.63 1.26
C ALA A 25 10.52 16.62 2.76
N GLY A 26 10.43 15.45 3.37
CA GLY A 26 10.10 15.32 4.80
C GLY A 26 8.94 14.37 5.10
N TRP A 27 8.23 13.82 4.11
CA TRP A 27 7.05 12.99 4.37
C TRP A 27 7.35 11.51 4.60
N ARG A 28 8.59 11.05 4.34
CA ARG A 28 8.94 9.61 4.33
C ARG A 28 9.33 9.07 5.71
N TRP A 29 9.68 9.91 6.67
CA TRP A 29 10.14 9.51 8.01
C TRP A 29 8.97 9.35 8.99
N LEU A 30 7.93 8.64 8.56
CA LEU A 30 6.64 8.57 9.26
C LEU A 30 6.72 7.78 10.57
N ASP A 31 6.16 8.35 11.62
CA ASP A 31 5.75 7.61 12.81
C ASP A 31 4.36 7.03 12.57
N LEU A 32 4.33 5.74 12.23
CA LEU A 32 3.09 5.05 11.86
C LEU A 32 2.10 4.94 13.03
N ARG A 33 2.59 4.84 14.27
CA ARG A 33 1.72 4.79 15.45
C ARG A 33 1.12 6.16 15.72
N ALA A 34 1.94 7.22 15.69
CA ALA A 34 1.48 8.58 15.91
C ALA A 34 0.48 9.02 14.83
N LEU A 35 0.77 8.73 13.55
CA LEU A 35 -0.13 8.97 12.42
C LEU A 35 -1.49 8.31 12.67
N SER A 36 -1.47 7.02 12.99
CA SER A 36 -2.69 6.24 13.21
C SER A 36 -3.49 6.77 14.40
N ALA A 37 -2.82 7.03 15.52
CA ALA A 37 -3.45 7.55 16.74
C ALA A 37 -4.11 8.91 16.49
N ALA A 38 -3.44 9.82 15.78
CA ALA A 38 -3.98 11.14 15.46
C ALA A 38 -5.23 11.05 14.57
N VAL A 39 -5.18 10.25 13.50
CA VAL A 39 -6.34 10.06 12.61
C VAL A 39 -7.49 9.38 13.34
N ILE A 40 -7.23 8.34 14.13
CA ILE A 40 -8.27 7.65 14.91
C ILE A 40 -8.94 8.61 15.89
N ALA A 41 -8.17 9.41 16.62
CA ALA A 41 -8.70 10.37 17.58
C ALA A 41 -9.57 11.44 16.90
N ALA A 42 -9.20 11.88 15.70
CA ALA A 42 -9.93 12.90 14.97
C ALA A 42 -11.19 12.37 14.26
N GLN A 43 -11.17 11.13 13.75
CA GLN A 43 -12.15 10.66 12.77
C GLN A 43 -13.11 9.57 13.30
N SER A 44 -12.71 8.78 14.28
CA SER A 44 -13.42 7.52 14.58
C SER A 44 -14.75 7.70 15.33
N GLY A 45 -14.84 8.72 16.20
CA GLY A 45 -15.93 8.83 17.17
C GLY A 45 -15.99 7.68 18.18
N TRP A 46 -14.97 6.81 18.24
CA TRP A 46 -14.94 5.67 19.16
C TRP A 46 -14.67 6.10 20.60
N GLY A 47 -15.20 5.34 21.55
CA GLY A 47 -14.98 5.59 22.98
C GLY A 47 -13.56 5.24 23.41
N VAL A 48 -12.77 6.27 23.75
CA VAL A 48 -11.38 6.20 24.27
C VAL A 48 -10.54 5.15 23.52
N PRO A 49 -10.23 5.36 22.23
CA PRO A 49 -9.44 4.43 21.45
C PRO A 49 -7.97 4.49 21.87
N VAL A 50 -7.36 3.32 22.01
CA VAL A 50 -5.92 3.16 22.29
C VAL A 50 -5.34 2.29 21.20
N VAL A 51 -4.29 2.78 20.52
CA VAL A 51 -3.56 2.00 19.51
C VAL A 51 -2.71 0.96 20.20
N GLU A 52 -3.27 -0.23 20.36
CA GLU A 52 -2.66 -1.38 21.04
C GLU A 52 -1.60 -2.02 20.14
N ARG A 53 -1.95 -2.22 18.87
CA ARG A 53 -1.15 -3.00 17.92
C ARG A 53 -1.03 -2.30 16.59
N VAL A 54 0.18 -2.25 16.03
CA VAL A 54 0.47 -1.74 14.70
C VAL A 54 1.28 -2.80 13.95
N VAL A 55 0.70 -3.31 12.87
CA VAL A 55 1.31 -4.28 11.95
C VAL A 55 1.60 -3.56 10.64
N TYR A 56 2.88 -3.47 10.28
CA TYR A 56 3.34 -2.87 9.05
C TYR A 56 3.79 -3.95 8.07
N CYS A 57 3.00 -4.20 7.02
CA CYS A 57 3.31 -5.19 6.00
C CYS A 57 4.06 -4.51 4.85
N THR A 58 5.24 -5.01 4.51
CA THR A 58 6.09 -4.40 3.47
C THR A 58 7.01 -5.43 2.82
N ALA A 59 7.60 -5.11 1.67
CA ALA A 59 8.62 -5.95 1.06
C ALA A 59 9.97 -5.22 1.01
N ARG A 60 11.06 -5.96 1.26
CA ARG A 60 12.41 -5.39 1.24
C ARG A 60 12.82 -5.03 -0.19
N ILE A 61 13.27 -3.80 -0.39
CA ILE A 61 13.85 -3.37 -1.66
C ILE A 61 15.10 -4.21 -1.94
N SER A 62 15.17 -4.82 -3.12
CA SER A 62 16.35 -5.54 -3.59
C SER A 62 17.55 -4.57 -3.69
N GLY A 63 18.57 -4.78 -2.87
CA GLY A 63 19.82 -4.01 -2.93
C GLY A 63 20.58 -4.19 -4.24
N ARG A 64 20.36 -5.31 -4.95
CA ARG A 64 20.90 -5.53 -6.30
C ARG A 64 20.30 -4.56 -7.33
N ASP A 65 19.03 -4.24 -7.18
CA ASP A 65 18.30 -3.39 -8.13
C ASP A 65 18.40 -1.91 -7.74
N ASN A 66 18.35 -1.61 -6.44
CA ASN A 66 18.43 -0.26 -5.90
C ASN A 66 19.10 -0.28 -4.52
N ALA A 67 20.43 -0.20 -4.51
CA ALA A 67 21.23 -0.21 -3.28
C ALA A 67 20.89 0.95 -2.34
N VAL A 68 20.72 2.16 -2.89
CA VAL A 68 20.41 3.37 -2.11
C VAL A 68 19.04 3.22 -1.44
N GLY A 69 18.00 2.89 -2.21
CA GLY A 69 16.66 2.70 -1.67
C GLY A 69 16.57 1.58 -0.64
N ALA A 70 17.31 0.48 -0.84
CA ALA A 70 17.40 -0.61 0.14
C ALA A 70 18.03 -0.15 1.46
N GLN A 71 19.11 0.64 1.39
CA GLN A 71 19.75 1.20 2.58
C GLN A 71 18.84 2.19 3.31
N GLU A 72 18.19 3.11 2.59
CA GLU A 72 17.25 4.08 3.16
C GLU A 72 16.05 3.39 3.83
N GLN A 73 15.49 2.35 3.18
CA GLN A 73 14.40 1.56 3.75
C GLN A 73 14.86 0.82 5.00
N GLU A 74 16.03 0.17 4.99
CA GLU A 74 16.55 -0.53 6.16
C GLU A 74 16.74 0.42 7.36
N ILE A 75 17.22 1.64 7.12
CA ILE A 75 17.31 2.69 8.15
C ILE A 75 15.93 2.98 8.75
N TYR A 76 14.91 3.13 7.92
CA TYR A 76 13.55 3.40 8.37
C TYR A 76 12.92 2.24 9.14
N LEU A 77 13.04 1.00 8.65
CA LEU A 77 12.50 -0.17 9.35
C LEU A 77 13.14 -0.35 10.73
N ARG A 78 14.45 -0.10 10.83
CA ARG A 78 15.16 -0.09 12.13
C ARG A 78 14.67 1.01 13.05
N ALA A 79 14.40 2.21 12.53
CA ALA A 79 13.87 3.32 13.32
C ALA A 79 12.43 3.08 13.80
N LEU A 80 11.58 2.49 12.96
CA LEU A 80 10.22 2.07 13.34
C LEU A 80 10.25 1.07 14.50
N ALA A 81 11.13 0.07 14.43
CA ALA A 81 11.30 -0.91 15.49
C ALA A 81 11.87 -0.27 16.78
N ALA A 82 12.90 0.57 16.65
CA ALA A 82 13.57 1.20 17.80
C ALA A 82 12.69 2.23 18.54
N SER A 83 11.78 2.92 17.82
CA SER A 83 10.85 3.90 18.41
C SER A 83 9.60 3.26 19.00
N GLY A 84 9.29 2.00 18.68
CA GLY A 84 8.01 1.38 19.01
C GLY A 84 6.84 1.88 18.16
N ALA A 85 7.11 2.59 17.05
CA ALA A 85 6.10 3.03 16.10
C ALA A 85 5.37 1.87 15.40
N VAL A 86 5.92 0.65 15.47
CA VAL A 86 5.28 -0.59 15.03
C VAL A 86 5.50 -1.71 16.05
N ASN A 87 4.55 -2.64 16.16
CA ASN A 87 4.73 -3.88 16.92
C ASN A 87 5.30 -5.00 16.05
N VAL A 88 4.88 -5.05 14.79
CA VAL A 88 5.27 -6.09 13.83
C VAL A 88 5.60 -5.45 12.50
N ILE A 89 6.72 -5.86 11.92
CA ILE A 89 7.05 -5.62 10.51
C ILE A 89 6.98 -6.97 9.82
N GLU A 90 5.97 -7.16 8.96
CA GLU A 90 5.75 -8.42 8.25
C GLU A 90 6.28 -8.29 6.81
N HIS A 91 7.07 -9.28 6.38
CA HIS A 91 7.79 -9.20 5.11
C HIS A 91 7.12 -9.99 4.00
N GLY A 92 6.64 -9.27 2.98
CA GLY A 92 6.37 -9.83 1.66
C GLY A 92 7.66 -10.07 0.87
N ASN A 93 7.52 -10.56 -0.35
CA ASN A 93 8.65 -10.89 -1.23
C ASN A 93 8.53 -10.18 -2.58
N TYR A 94 9.67 -9.84 -3.18
CA TYR A 94 9.69 -9.45 -4.59
C TYR A 94 9.99 -10.66 -5.47
N VAL A 95 9.18 -10.84 -6.50
CA VAL A 95 9.45 -11.80 -7.58
C VAL A 95 9.90 -11.02 -8.80
N SER A 96 11.14 -11.29 -9.22
CA SER A 96 11.71 -10.78 -10.46
C SER A 96 11.79 -11.90 -11.49
N ARG A 97 11.18 -11.70 -12.65
CA ARG A 97 11.22 -12.67 -13.76
C ARG A 97 11.21 -11.96 -15.10
N THR A 98 11.76 -12.62 -16.12
CA THR A 98 11.48 -12.26 -17.50
C THR A 98 10.06 -12.71 -17.83
N ALA A 99 9.21 -11.79 -18.24
CA ALA A 99 7.86 -12.07 -18.71
C ALA A 99 7.76 -11.75 -20.20
N VAL A 100 7.01 -12.55 -20.95
CA VAL A 100 6.71 -12.31 -22.36
C VAL A 100 5.27 -11.84 -22.47
N ALA A 101 5.04 -10.70 -23.13
CA ALA A 101 3.70 -10.11 -23.27
C ALA A 101 3.53 -9.42 -24.64
N PRO A 102 2.27 -9.24 -25.10
CA PRO A 102 2.02 -8.46 -26.32
C PRO A 102 2.54 -7.03 -26.19
N LEU A 103 3.19 -6.53 -27.23
CA LEU A 103 3.56 -5.12 -27.34
C LEU A 103 2.28 -4.27 -27.36
N ALA A 104 2.24 -3.24 -26.54
CA ALA A 104 1.08 -2.35 -26.47
C ALA A 104 1.50 -0.89 -26.32
N THR A 105 0.68 0.01 -26.87
CA THR A 105 0.67 1.44 -26.51
C THR A 105 -0.43 1.70 -25.48
N LYS A 106 -0.56 2.94 -25.01
CA LYS A 106 -1.62 3.33 -24.08
C LYS A 106 -2.70 4.14 -24.80
N ASP A 107 -3.97 3.87 -24.49
CA ASP A 107 -5.07 4.76 -24.88
C ASP A 107 -5.09 6.04 -24.02
N ARG A 108 -6.06 6.93 -24.25
CA ARG A 108 -6.24 8.17 -23.46
C ARG A 108 -6.49 7.92 -21.97
N LYS A 109 -6.93 6.72 -21.59
CA LYS A 109 -7.20 6.30 -20.21
C LYS A 109 -6.07 5.45 -19.61
N GLY A 110 -4.95 5.29 -20.32
CA GLY A 110 -3.81 4.49 -19.88
C GLY A 110 -3.97 2.98 -20.07
N ARG A 111 -5.05 2.51 -20.73
CA ARG A 111 -5.29 1.08 -20.96
C ARG A 111 -4.42 0.57 -22.10
N PRO A 112 -3.98 -0.70 -22.07
CA PRO A 112 -3.14 -1.25 -23.13
C PRO A 112 -3.93 -1.40 -24.43
N VAL A 113 -3.34 -0.90 -25.52
CA VAL A 113 -3.79 -1.11 -26.91
C VAL A 113 -2.71 -1.90 -27.61
N VAL A 114 -2.99 -3.17 -27.92
CA VAL A 114 -2.02 -4.07 -28.56
C VAL A 114 -1.59 -3.50 -29.91
N ALA A 115 -0.28 -3.38 -30.10
CA ALA A 115 0.31 -2.94 -31.36
C ALA A 115 0.11 -4.04 -32.41
N ARG A 116 -0.42 -3.65 -33.57
CA ARG A 116 -0.62 -4.53 -34.72
C ARG A 116 0.34 -4.16 -35.85
N PRO A 117 0.69 -5.11 -36.73
CA PRO A 117 1.44 -4.83 -37.95
C PRO A 117 0.79 -3.73 -38.78
N GLY A 118 1.61 -2.85 -39.34
CA GLY A 118 1.18 -1.71 -40.13
C GLY A 118 2.38 -0.95 -40.64
N TRP A 119 2.29 -0.41 -41.87
CA TRP A 119 3.40 0.32 -42.47
C TRP A 119 3.84 1.49 -41.57
N PRO A 120 5.16 1.65 -41.32
CA PRO A 120 6.28 1.10 -42.10
C PRO A 120 6.75 -0.32 -41.75
N VAL A 121 6.16 -0.99 -40.75
CA VAL A 121 6.58 -2.34 -40.32
C VAL A 121 5.42 -3.34 -40.49
N MET A 122 5.40 -4.01 -41.64
CA MET A 122 4.39 -5.03 -41.99
C MET A 122 4.95 -6.44 -41.83
N ILE A 123 4.18 -7.32 -41.20
CA ILE A 123 4.49 -8.75 -41.14
C ILE A 123 3.90 -9.43 -42.36
N LYS A 124 4.72 -10.28 -43.00
CA LYS A 124 4.32 -11.08 -44.16
C LYS A 124 4.15 -12.53 -43.75
N ASN A 125 3.11 -13.18 -44.25
CA ASN A 125 2.93 -14.63 -44.09
C ASN A 125 3.86 -15.41 -45.03
N GLY A 126 3.84 -16.75 -44.93
CA GLY A 126 4.69 -17.62 -45.76
C GLY A 126 4.46 -17.52 -47.27
N GLN A 127 3.37 -16.90 -47.71
CA GLN A 127 3.03 -16.66 -49.12
C GLN A 127 3.36 -15.23 -49.58
N GLY A 128 3.94 -14.39 -48.70
CA GLY A 128 4.26 -13.00 -48.99
C GLY A 128 3.09 -12.01 -48.88
N GLY A 129 1.91 -12.48 -48.47
CA GLY A 129 0.75 -11.63 -48.15
C GLY A 129 0.91 -10.92 -46.81
N ASP A 130 0.24 -9.78 -46.65
CA ASP A 130 0.19 -9.07 -45.35
C ASP A 130 -0.53 -9.92 -44.30
N GLU A 131 -0.01 -9.94 -43.07
CA GLU A 131 -0.59 -10.64 -41.93
C GLU A 131 -1.01 -9.62 -40.84
N PRO A 132 -2.17 -8.95 -41.01
CA PRO A 132 -2.59 -7.84 -40.13
C PRO A 132 -3.02 -8.30 -38.72
N ASP A 133 -3.23 -9.60 -38.53
CA ASP A 133 -3.61 -10.21 -37.25
C ASP A 133 -2.40 -10.79 -36.47
N ALA A 134 -1.20 -10.74 -37.05
CA ALA A 134 0.01 -11.10 -36.32
C ALA A 134 0.22 -10.20 -35.10
N GLN A 135 0.91 -10.71 -34.09
CA GLN A 135 1.15 -10.02 -32.82
C GLN A 135 2.64 -9.87 -32.57
N PHE A 136 3.02 -8.69 -32.10
CA PHE A 136 4.35 -8.45 -31.57
C PHE A 136 4.39 -8.88 -30.10
N PHE A 137 5.36 -9.72 -29.74
CA PHE A 137 5.65 -10.08 -28.35
C PHE A 137 6.99 -9.51 -27.94
N VAL A 138 7.08 -9.06 -26.70
CA VAL A 138 8.32 -8.52 -26.11
C VAL A 138 8.61 -9.18 -24.77
N SER A 139 9.90 -9.39 -24.51
CA SER A 139 10.39 -9.81 -23.20
C SER A 139 10.60 -8.58 -22.32
N VAL A 140 9.97 -8.55 -21.14
CA VAL A 140 10.09 -7.48 -20.16
C VAL A 140 10.64 -8.03 -18.85
N ALA A 141 11.49 -7.25 -18.19
CA ALA A 141 11.85 -7.49 -16.80
C ALA A 141 10.66 -7.10 -15.93
N ARG A 142 9.89 -8.09 -15.45
CA ARG A 142 8.74 -7.86 -14.57
C ARG A 142 9.18 -8.08 -13.13
N ARG A 143 9.00 -7.04 -12.31
CA ARG A 143 9.16 -7.08 -10.86
C ARG A 143 7.81 -6.87 -10.21
N GLU A 144 7.44 -7.75 -9.30
CA GLU A 144 6.15 -7.76 -8.64
C GLU A 144 6.37 -7.98 -7.15
N GLU A 145 5.75 -7.12 -6.33
CA GLU A 145 5.62 -7.38 -4.89
C GLU A 145 4.55 -8.45 -4.69
N LYS A 146 4.77 -9.36 -3.75
CA LYS A 146 3.84 -10.43 -3.43
C LYS A 146 3.73 -10.63 -1.92
N GLY A 147 2.50 -10.77 -1.45
CA GLY A 147 2.16 -11.25 -0.12
C GLY A 147 1.90 -10.16 0.91
N SER A 148 2.19 -8.88 0.63
CA SER A 148 1.82 -7.77 1.51
C SER A 148 0.31 -7.77 1.84
N ASP A 149 -0.53 -7.87 0.81
CA ASP A 149 -1.99 -7.95 0.89
C ASP A 149 -2.47 -9.13 1.75
N VAL A 150 -1.91 -10.33 1.51
CA VAL A 150 -2.21 -11.54 2.28
C VAL A 150 -1.79 -11.38 3.73
N ASN A 151 -0.64 -10.76 3.99
CA ASN A 151 -0.14 -10.50 5.34
C ASN A 151 -1.04 -9.53 6.10
N VAL A 152 -1.47 -8.42 5.47
CA VAL A 152 -2.42 -7.47 6.05
C VAL A 152 -3.72 -8.18 6.42
N ALA A 153 -4.30 -8.92 5.47
CA ALA A 153 -5.54 -9.66 5.69
C ALA A 153 -5.42 -10.71 6.80
N SER A 154 -4.30 -11.44 6.84
CA SER A 154 -4.07 -12.52 7.80
C SER A 154 -3.93 -11.98 9.22
N HIS A 155 -3.07 -10.98 9.44
CA HIS A 155 -2.92 -10.38 10.77
C HIS A 155 -4.23 -9.72 11.24
N LEU A 156 -4.94 -9.04 10.34
CA LEU A 156 -6.24 -8.44 10.63
C LEU A 156 -7.26 -9.51 11.12
N LEU A 157 -7.42 -10.59 10.37
CA LEU A 157 -8.38 -11.64 10.71
C LEU A 157 -7.97 -12.38 11.99
N VAL A 158 -6.69 -12.73 12.13
CA VAL A 158 -6.17 -13.44 13.31
C VAL A 158 -6.42 -12.63 14.59
N ASP A 159 -6.06 -11.35 14.60
CA ASP A 159 -6.19 -10.51 15.81
C ASP A 159 -7.67 -10.26 16.18
N VAL A 160 -8.55 -10.05 15.19
CA VAL A 160 -9.98 -9.84 15.44
C VAL A 160 -10.65 -11.12 15.92
N MET A 161 -10.42 -12.25 15.23
CA MET A 161 -11.07 -13.53 15.56
C MET A 161 -10.54 -14.14 16.86
N SER A 162 -9.32 -13.78 17.28
CA SER A 162 -8.77 -14.14 18.59
C SER A 162 -9.13 -13.16 19.72
N HIS A 163 -9.92 -12.11 19.42
CA HIS A 163 -10.28 -11.05 20.38
C HIS A 163 -9.09 -10.29 20.99
N ALA A 164 -7.96 -10.25 20.26
CA ALA A 164 -6.78 -9.49 20.66
C ALA A 164 -7.03 -7.97 20.60
N VAL A 165 -7.96 -7.54 19.74
CA VAL A 165 -8.37 -6.13 19.56
C VAL A 165 -9.89 -6.00 19.59
N ASP A 166 -10.37 -4.81 19.98
CA ASP A 166 -11.80 -4.47 20.09
C ASP A 166 -12.30 -3.70 18.86
N ALA A 167 -11.39 -3.13 18.07
CA ALA A 167 -11.63 -2.47 16.80
C ALA A 167 -10.40 -2.53 15.90
N ALA A 168 -10.59 -2.35 14.59
CA ALA A 168 -9.51 -2.46 13.61
C ALA A 168 -9.43 -1.22 12.71
N VAL A 169 -8.23 -0.83 12.33
CA VAL A 169 -7.99 0.18 11.30
C VAL A 169 -7.11 -0.42 10.23
N VAL A 170 -7.53 -0.28 8.97
CA VAL A 170 -6.74 -0.70 7.82
C VAL A 170 -6.28 0.53 7.05
N ILE A 171 -4.97 0.64 6.80
CA ILE A 171 -4.40 1.69 5.96
C ILE A 171 -4.03 1.07 4.61
N SER A 172 -4.98 1.12 3.68
CA SER A 172 -4.83 0.68 2.30
C SER A 172 -6.02 1.15 1.46
N ASN A 173 -5.83 1.20 0.15
CA ASN A 173 -6.88 1.34 -0.85
C ASN A 173 -6.89 0.17 -1.86
N ASP A 174 -6.34 -0.98 -1.47
CA ASP A 174 -6.30 -2.18 -2.30
C ASP A 174 -7.64 -2.95 -2.24
N SER A 175 -8.30 -3.12 -3.39
CA SER A 175 -9.58 -3.83 -3.48
C SER A 175 -9.49 -5.31 -3.15
N ASP A 176 -8.31 -5.92 -3.17
CA ASP A 176 -8.14 -7.33 -2.84
C ASP A 176 -8.42 -7.60 -1.35
N LEU A 177 -8.36 -6.55 -0.51
CA LEU A 177 -8.77 -6.59 0.90
C LEU A 177 -10.30 -6.54 1.12
N LYS A 178 -11.11 -6.54 0.06
CA LYS A 178 -12.58 -6.47 0.14
C LYS A 178 -13.17 -7.51 1.11
N PHE A 179 -12.83 -8.79 0.91
CA PHE A 179 -13.39 -9.87 1.72
C PHE A 179 -12.98 -9.79 3.20
N PRO A 180 -11.68 -9.71 3.56
CA PRO A 180 -11.29 -9.67 4.96
C PRO A 180 -11.89 -8.46 5.69
N ILE A 181 -11.95 -7.29 5.06
CA ILE A 181 -12.56 -6.10 5.67
C ILE A 181 -14.07 -6.29 5.85
N ALA A 182 -14.78 -6.77 4.84
CA ALA A 182 -16.22 -7.02 4.95
C ALA A 182 -16.55 -8.04 6.04
N HIS A 183 -15.72 -9.09 6.18
CA HIS A 183 -15.87 -10.08 7.25
C HIS A 183 -15.68 -9.45 8.64
N VAL A 184 -14.60 -8.68 8.82
CA VAL A 184 -14.27 -8.04 10.10
C VAL A 184 -15.29 -7.00 10.53
N ARG A 185 -15.91 -6.28 9.58
CA ARG A 185 -17.03 -5.35 9.88
C ARG A 185 -18.20 -6.05 10.56
N GLY A 186 -18.39 -7.35 10.33
CA GLY A 186 -19.39 -8.15 11.04
C GLY A 186 -19.02 -8.49 12.49
N LEU A 187 -17.79 -8.21 12.93
CA LEU A 187 -17.25 -8.64 14.22
C LEU A 187 -16.86 -7.45 15.12
N VAL A 188 -16.22 -6.42 14.55
CA VAL A 188 -15.73 -5.24 15.30
C VAL A 188 -15.87 -3.95 14.46
N PRO A 189 -15.92 -2.76 15.10
CA PRO A 189 -15.82 -1.49 14.37
C PRO A 189 -14.53 -1.41 13.56
N VAL A 190 -14.62 -0.77 12.38
CA VAL A 190 -13.53 -0.71 11.40
C VAL A 190 -13.34 0.69 10.85
N GLY A 191 -12.12 1.20 10.92
CA GLY A 191 -11.67 2.38 10.18
C GLY A 191 -10.94 1.98 8.91
N LEU A 192 -11.26 2.63 7.79
CA LEU A 192 -10.49 2.49 6.55
C LEU A 192 -9.83 3.81 6.20
N ILE A 193 -8.49 3.81 6.18
CA ILE A 193 -7.67 4.95 5.80
C ILE A 193 -7.13 4.73 4.39
N ASN A 194 -7.55 5.57 3.45
CA ASN A 194 -7.08 5.57 2.08
C ASN A 194 -5.87 6.53 1.94
N PRO A 195 -4.66 6.02 1.65
CA PRO A 195 -3.46 6.85 1.50
C PRO A 195 -3.32 7.48 0.11
N THR A 196 -4.26 7.25 -0.81
CA THR A 196 -4.16 7.66 -2.22
C THR A 196 -4.97 8.93 -2.52
N LYS A 197 -4.64 9.65 -3.61
CA LYS A 197 -5.46 10.79 -4.10
C LYS A 197 -6.81 10.35 -4.69
N ASN A 198 -6.93 9.09 -5.07
CA ASN A 198 -8.15 8.56 -5.71
C ASN A 198 -9.23 8.30 -4.66
N TYR A 199 -10.49 8.29 -5.10
CA TYR A 199 -11.60 7.81 -4.28
C TYR A 199 -11.30 6.43 -3.69
N THR A 200 -11.86 6.18 -2.51
CA THR A 200 -11.82 4.86 -1.88
C THR A 200 -12.36 3.83 -2.87
N ALA A 201 -11.62 2.73 -3.03
CA ALA A 201 -11.97 1.67 -3.96
C ALA A 201 -13.38 1.16 -3.66
N GLY A 202 -14.21 1.00 -4.69
CA GLY A 202 -15.60 0.56 -4.51
C GLY A 202 -15.73 -0.83 -3.87
N GLY A 203 -14.68 -1.66 -3.94
CA GLY A 203 -14.63 -2.93 -3.20
C GLY A 203 -14.48 -2.77 -1.69
N LEU A 204 -14.00 -1.62 -1.22
CA LEU A 204 -13.76 -1.30 0.19
C LEU A 204 -14.79 -0.32 0.77
N SER A 205 -15.72 0.18 -0.06
CA SER A 205 -16.83 1.00 0.40
C SER A 205 -17.76 0.18 1.31
N GLY A 206 -18.62 0.88 2.04
CA GLY A 206 -19.59 0.30 2.96
C GLY A 206 -20.38 1.41 3.63
N ALA A 207 -21.33 1.04 4.48
CA ALA A 207 -22.07 1.97 5.32
C ALA A 207 -21.52 1.96 6.75
N PRO A 208 -21.55 3.10 7.47
CA PRO A 208 -21.21 3.15 8.90
C PRO A 208 -22.01 2.17 9.77
N THR A 209 -23.16 1.71 9.28
CA THR A 209 -24.10 0.78 9.94
C THR A 209 -23.95 -0.67 9.50
N ASP A 210 -23.03 -1.00 8.59
CA ASP A 210 -22.78 -2.39 8.20
C ASP A 210 -22.36 -3.22 9.44
N GLY A 211 -22.71 -4.51 9.48
CA GLY A 211 -22.26 -5.41 10.54
C GLY A 211 -22.54 -4.89 11.95
N VAL A 212 -21.48 -4.71 12.76
CA VAL A 212 -21.59 -4.18 14.13
C VAL A 212 -21.70 -2.65 14.19
N GLY A 213 -21.46 -1.97 13.07
CA GLY A 213 -21.54 -0.52 12.94
C GLY A 213 -20.34 0.25 13.51
N ASN A 214 -20.47 1.57 13.53
CA ASN A 214 -19.41 2.53 13.88
C ASN A 214 -18.17 2.41 12.97
N HIS A 215 -18.39 2.05 11.71
CA HIS A 215 -17.34 2.09 10.69
C HIS A 215 -17.11 3.52 10.20
N TRP A 216 -15.87 3.85 9.86
CA TRP A 216 -15.50 5.17 9.35
C TRP A 216 -14.46 5.07 8.24
N TRP A 217 -14.40 6.10 7.43
CA TRP A 217 -13.50 6.20 6.28
C TRP A 217 -12.80 7.54 6.31
N TYR A 218 -11.52 7.54 5.98
CA TYR A 218 -10.74 8.75 5.88
C TYR A 218 -9.76 8.66 4.72
N GLN A 219 -9.54 9.76 4.01
CA GLN A 219 -8.50 9.87 3.01
C GLN A 219 -7.39 10.74 3.59
N LEU A 220 -6.18 10.17 3.69
CA LEU A 220 -5.02 10.91 4.20
C LEU A 220 -4.80 12.18 3.38
N GLN A 221 -4.36 13.22 4.06
CA GLN A 221 -3.90 14.46 3.48
C GLN A 221 -2.39 14.60 3.70
N PRO A 222 -1.68 15.37 2.87
CA PRO A 222 -0.26 15.65 3.10
C PRO A 222 0.02 16.17 4.51
N ALA A 223 -0.88 16.97 5.08
CA ALA A 223 -0.75 17.52 6.43
C ALA A 223 -0.65 16.42 7.52
N ASP A 224 -1.39 15.32 7.38
CA ASP A 224 -1.34 14.21 8.34
C ASP A 224 0.04 13.55 8.32
N LEU A 225 0.60 13.38 7.12
CA LEU A 225 1.92 12.79 6.91
C LEU A 225 3.00 13.68 7.54
N PHE A 226 3.01 14.98 7.24
CA PHE A 226 4.01 15.90 7.79
C PHE A 226 3.88 16.10 9.31
N ALA A 227 2.68 15.98 9.88
CA ALA A 227 2.47 16.10 11.32
C ALA A 227 2.96 14.87 12.11
N ALA A 228 3.07 13.70 11.46
CA ALA A 228 3.41 12.43 12.11
C ALA A 228 4.79 11.91 11.67
N GLN A 229 5.85 12.66 11.97
CA GLN A 229 7.23 12.26 11.70
C GLN A 229 7.89 11.70 12.97
N LEU A 230 8.72 10.66 12.79
CA LEU A 230 9.62 10.18 13.83
C LEU A 230 10.61 11.30 14.22
N PRO A 231 11.12 11.30 15.46
CA PRO A 231 12.22 12.19 15.82
C PRO A 231 13.46 11.88 14.97
N ASP A 232 14.32 12.89 14.77
CA ASP A 232 15.63 12.73 14.13
C ASP A 232 16.72 13.22 15.07
N PRO A 233 17.55 12.33 15.65
CA PRO A 233 17.56 10.88 15.43
C PRO A 233 16.54 10.08 16.29
N VAL A 234 16.23 8.85 15.87
CA VAL A 234 15.63 7.81 16.73
C VAL A 234 16.76 7.04 17.41
N GLY A 235 17.07 7.40 18.65
CA GLY A 235 18.27 6.90 19.34
C GLY A 235 19.52 7.27 18.56
N ASN A 236 20.25 6.26 18.03
CA ASN A 236 21.44 6.47 17.20
C ASN A 236 21.15 6.40 15.69
N ILE A 237 19.89 6.28 15.26
CA ILE A 237 19.49 6.12 13.87
C ILE A 237 19.06 7.50 13.34
N ARG A 238 19.83 8.04 12.39
CA ARG A 238 19.53 9.32 11.73
C ARG A 238 18.60 9.12 10.53
N LYS A 239 17.72 10.09 10.32
CA LYS A 239 16.89 10.15 9.11
C LYS A 239 17.77 10.23 7.85
N PRO A 240 17.47 9.48 6.77
CA PRO A 240 18.16 9.65 5.51
C PRO A 240 18.06 11.09 4.99
N ALA A 241 19.16 11.65 4.48
CA ALA A 241 19.19 13.02 3.98
C ALA A 241 18.11 13.39 2.94
N PRO A 242 17.72 12.52 1.99
CA PRO A 242 16.70 12.87 1.00
C PRO A 242 15.25 12.69 1.51
N TRP A 243 15.05 12.35 2.79
CA TRP A 243 13.74 11.99 3.35
C TRP A 243 13.06 13.11 4.14
#